data_AF-M2B2F0-F1
#
_entry.id   AF-M2B2F0-F1
#
_cell.length_a   1.000
_cell.length_b   1.000
_cell.length_c   1.000
_cell.angle_alpha   90.00
_cell.angle_beta   90.00
_cell.angle_gamma   90.00
#
_symmetry.space_group_name_H-M   'P 1'
#
loop_
_entity.id
_entity.type
_entity.pdbx_description
1 polymer ?
#
loop_
_entity_poly.entity_id
_entity_poly.type
_entity_poly.pdbx_seq_one_letter_code
_entity_poly.pdbx_strand_id
1 'polypeptide(L)'
;MIPKPVPFFRIGLANLPVILGIDLFSFPAFVLLLVIKVLGQALISGTLFSYIVLFSAIGTFSSGLLMYAMRKIPRKTISFMGISLAGAFVSNSLQFLLAVLLMFGKSAVYIIPPVFSLGTLTALFLGWFASEFEIQSVWYQRVKAERFDFVPDNSQAVRHYKSENESEKTKSRTLRDRYLRIGSGISLFLILLFVPFLPVQALVLGAALILCAADRQKLNFLNLIFMFTAITVFNLFPPMGKIIFSIGSIDITHQALLRGFEKAIVLMGMIYISKWMLKAKMNFKSRIGKSIQEAFDVFYKLLSVKHEIKPKMIIPTIDSVLLSINRL
;
A
#
# COMPACT_ATOMS: atom_id res chain seq x y z
N MET A 1 -10.16 1.10 9.78
CA MET A 1 -9.44 0.33 8.75
C MET A 1 -10.00 -1.08 8.80
N ILE A 2 -10.48 -1.61 7.68
CA ILE A 2 -10.92 -3.02 7.60
C ILE A 2 -9.69 -3.89 7.92
N PRO A 3 -9.77 -4.83 8.88
CA PRO A 3 -8.65 -5.71 9.20
C PRO A 3 -8.22 -6.46 7.93
N LYS A 4 -6.93 -6.44 7.62
CA LYS A 4 -6.41 -7.11 6.42
C LYS A 4 -6.47 -8.62 6.70
N PRO A 5 -7.17 -9.42 5.87
CA PRO A 5 -7.35 -10.85 6.12
C PRO A 5 -6.04 -11.64 6.06
N VAL A 6 -4.97 -11.06 5.51
CA VAL A 6 -3.58 -11.58 5.50
C VAL A 6 -2.63 -10.37 5.55
N PRO A 7 -1.47 -10.42 6.25
CA PRO A 7 -0.50 -9.32 6.35
C PRO A 7 -0.17 -8.61 5.02
N PHE A 8 -0.25 -9.36 3.91
CA PHE A 8 0.10 -8.93 2.56
C PHE A 8 -1.10 -8.70 1.64
N PHE A 9 -2.29 -9.20 2.00
CA PHE A 9 -3.45 -9.10 1.12
C PHE A 9 -4.04 -7.69 1.18
N ARG A 10 -4.14 -7.07 0.01
CA ARG A 10 -4.74 -5.75 -0.20
C ARG A 10 -6.01 -5.98 -0.97
N ILE A 11 -7.13 -5.44 -0.48
CA ILE A 11 -8.34 -5.36 -1.29
C ILE A 11 -7.95 -4.55 -2.53
N GLY A 12 -8.12 -5.13 -3.71
CA GLY A 12 -7.62 -4.59 -4.97
C GLY A 12 -8.26 -3.26 -5.42
N LEU A 13 -9.10 -2.64 -4.59
CA LEU A 13 -9.70 -1.31 -4.82
C LEU A 13 -8.67 -0.25 -5.20
N ALA A 14 -7.43 -0.35 -4.70
CA ALA A 14 -6.34 0.55 -5.09
C ALA A 14 -5.92 0.43 -6.57
N ASN A 15 -6.30 -0.66 -7.26
CA ASN A 15 -6.04 -0.87 -8.68
C ASN A 15 -7.15 -0.26 -9.56
N LEU A 16 -8.30 0.11 -8.99
CA LEU A 16 -9.41 0.69 -9.73
C LEU A 16 -9.02 1.98 -10.47
N PRO A 17 -8.32 2.96 -9.85
CA PRO A 17 -7.83 4.14 -10.56
C PRO A 17 -6.82 3.80 -11.66
N VAL A 18 -6.06 2.70 -11.53
CA VAL A 18 -5.13 2.24 -12.56
C VAL A 18 -5.90 1.69 -13.76
N ILE A 19 -6.94 0.89 -13.52
CA ILE A 19 -7.79 0.33 -14.58
C ILE A 19 -8.50 1.45 -15.35
N LEU A 20 -9.12 2.40 -14.65
CA LEU A 20 -9.78 3.55 -15.29
C LEU A 20 -8.77 4.50 -15.96
N GLY A 21 -7.60 4.66 -15.36
CA GLY A 21 -6.55 5.57 -15.85
C GLY A 21 -5.92 5.15 -17.18
N ILE A 22 -6.08 3.89 -17.62
CA ILE A 22 -5.48 3.44 -18.89
C ILE A 22 -5.98 4.23 -20.09
N ASP A 23 -7.25 4.65 -20.08
CA ASP A 23 -7.86 5.39 -21.19
C ASP A 23 -7.73 6.92 -21.03
N LEU A 24 -7.54 7.39 -19.79
CA LEU A 24 -7.50 8.82 -19.47
C LEU A 24 -6.10 9.42 -19.63
N PHE A 25 -5.05 8.65 -19.34
CA PHE A 25 -3.70 9.20 -19.24
C PHE A 25 -2.82 8.84 -20.45
N SER A 26 -1.94 9.78 -20.81
CA SER A 26 -0.78 9.51 -21.66
C SER A 26 0.22 8.60 -20.92
N PHE A 27 1.12 7.93 -21.65
CA PHE A 27 2.06 6.98 -21.05
C PHE A 27 2.88 7.58 -19.88
N PRO A 28 3.49 8.78 -20.00
CA PRO A 28 4.23 9.38 -18.88
C PRO A 28 3.35 9.68 -17.67
N ALA A 29 2.12 10.18 -17.89
CA ALA A 29 1.17 10.46 -16.81
C ALA A 29 0.68 9.17 -16.13
N PHE A 30 0.51 8.10 -16.91
CA PHE A 30 0.14 6.79 -16.39
C PHE A 30 1.25 6.18 -15.53
N VAL A 31 2.51 6.27 -15.95
CA VAL A 31 3.65 5.82 -15.13
C VAL A 31 3.73 6.63 -13.83
N LEU A 32 3.49 7.94 -13.88
CA LEU A 32 3.42 8.79 -12.68
C LEU A 32 2.28 8.34 -11.74
N LEU A 33 1.11 7.98 -12.27
CA LEU A 33 0.01 7.41 -11.49
C LEU A 33 0.45 6.13 -10.76
N LEU A 34 1.20 5.24 -11.41
CA LEU A 34 1.72 4.03 -10.78
C LEU A 34 2.69 4.36 -9.63
N VAL A 35 3.58 5.34 -9.82
CA VAL A 35 4.50 5.83 -8.77
C VAL A 35 3.71 6.38 -7.59
N ILE A 36 2.75 7.28 -7.85
CA ILE A 36 1.91 7.89 -6.81
C ILE A 36 1.12 6.82 -6.07
N LYS A 37 0.57 5.81 -6.76
CA LYS A 37 -0.13 4.70 -6.13
C LYS A 37 0.76 3.93 -5.16
N VAL A 38 1.96 3.56 -5.60
CA VAL A 38 2.90 2.77 -4.76
C VAL A 38 3.37 3.60 -3.56
N LEU A 39 3.81 4.83 -3.78
CA LEU A 39 4.31 5.71 -2.73
C LEU A 39 3.19 6.15 -1.77
N GLY A 40 2.04 6.55 -2.31
CA GLY A 40 0.86 6.95 -1.54
C GLY A 40 0.40 5.81 -0.65
N GLN A 41 0.30 4.61 -1.19
CA GLN A 41 -0.07 3.43 -0.39
C GLN A 41 0.96 3.12 0.71
N ALA A 42 2.24 3.23 0.40
CA ALA A 42 3.32 2.97 1.35
C ALA A 42 3.37 4.03 2.47
N LEU A 43 3.12 5.29 2.14
CA LEU A 43 3.06 6.39 3.11
C LEU A 43 1.85 6.23 4.03
N ILE A 44 0.66 5.99 3.45
CA ILE A 44 -0.59 5.79 4.21
C ILE A 44 -0.49 4.57 5.12
N SER A 45 0.14 3.49 4.64
CA SER A 45 0.31 2.26 5.43
C SER A 45 1.46 2.34 6.43
N GLY A 46 2.32 3.36 6.34
CA GLY A 46 3.52 3.48 7.16
C GLY A 46 4.63 2.48 6.79
N THR A 47 4.63 1.92 5.58
CA THR A 47 5.48 0.78 5.20
C THR A 47 6.60 1.14 4.22
N LEU A 48 6.93 2.43 4.02
CA LEU A 48 7.95 2.87 3.03
C LEU A 48 9.29 2.13 3.15
N PHE A 49 9.76 1.90 4.38
CA PHE A 49 11.00 1.18 4.64
C PHE A 49 10.73 -0.28 5.00
N SER A 50 10.03 -1.01 4.13
CA SER A 50 9.77 -2.44 4.32
C SER A 50 9.75 -3.17 2.98
N TYR A 51 10.04 -4.47 2.99
CA TYR A 51 9.95 -5.30 1.77
C TYR A 51 8.56 -5.24 1.11
N ILE A 52 7.50 -4.93 1.88
CA ILE A 52 6.12 -4.76 1.39
C ILE A 52 6.02 -3.71 0.27
N VAL A 53 6.88 -2.69 0.26
CA VAL A 53 6.94 -1.70 -0.83
C VAL A 53 7.46 -2.31 -2.12
N LEU A 54 8.45 -3.20 -2.03
CA LEU A 54 9.00 -3.87 -3.20
C LEU A 54 7.94 -4.79 -3.84
N PHE A 55 7.20 -5.56 -3.04
CA PHE A 55 6.04 -6.34 -3.51
C PHE A 55 4.99 -5.45 -4.18
N SER A 56 4.70 -4.30 -3.57
CA SER A 56 3.74 -3.33 -4.09
C SER A 56 4.19 -2.73 -5.42
N ALA A 57 5.47 -2.37 -5.52
CA ALA A 57 6.07 -1.76 -6.70
C ALA A 57 6.06 -2.76 -7.85
N ILE A 58 6.68 -3.92 -7.66
CA ILE A 58 6.76 -4.95 -8.70
C ILE A 58 5.37 -5.33 -9.19
N GLY A 59 4.42 -5.61 -8.29
CA GLY A 59 3.07 -5.96 -8.68
C GLY A 59 2.30 -4.83 -9.39
N THR A 60 2.48 -3.57 -8.97
CA THR A 60 1.79 -2.43 -9.59
C THR A 60 2.38 -2.07 -10.95
N PHE A 61 3.71 -2.07 -11.08
CA PHE A 61 4.37 -1.75 -12.35
C PHE A 61 4.14 -2.84 -13.39
N SER A 62 4.31 -4.11 -13.03
CA SER A 62 4.10 -5.20 -14.00
C SER A 62 2.65 -5.27 -14.50
N SER A 63 1.69 -5.20 -13.57
CA SER A 63 0.26 -5.19 -13.86
C SER A 63 -0.14 -3.94 -14.64
N GLY A 64 0.26 -2.76 -14.18
CA GLY A 64 -0.09 -1.49 -14.81
C GLY A 64 0.47 -1.37 -16.23
N LEU A 65 1.73 -1.74 -16.44
CA LEU A 65 2.33 -1.72 -17.78
C LEU A 65 1.65 -2.71 -18.73
N LEU A 66 1.30 -3.92 -18.25
CA LEU A 66 0.53 -4.87 -19.04
C LEU A 66 -0.86 -4.31 -19.38
N MET A 67 -1.58 -3.78 -18.40
CA MET A 67 -2.90 -3.17 -18.61
C MET A 67 -2.84 -2.04 -19.63
N TYR A 68 -1.80 -1.19 -19.56
CA TYR A 68 -1.57 -0.13 -20.53
C TYR A 68 -1.23 -0.66 -21.92
N ALA A 69 -0.44 -1.73 -22.03
CA ALA A 69 -0.14 -2.36 -23.31
C ALA A 69 -1.40 -2.97 -23.95
N MET A 70 -2.27 -3.58 -23.14
CA MET A 70 -3.54 -4.16 -23.58
C MET A 70 -4.56 -3.10 -24.05
N ARG A 71 -4.34 -1.81 -23.75
CA ARG A 71 -5.16 -0.70 -24.28
C ARG A 71 -5.24 -0.70 -25.81
N LYS A 72 -4.18 -1.16 -26.50
CA LYS A 72 -4.14 -1.21 -27.97
C LYS A 72 -5.09 -2.26 -28.56
N ILE A 73 -5.56 -3.20 -27.75
CA ILE A 73 -6.46 -4.25 -28.18
C ILE A 73 -7.89 -3.69 -28.20
N PRO A 74 -8.66 -3.90 -29.29
CA PRO A 74 -10.03 -3.40 -29.37
C PRO A 74 -10.89 -3.93 -28.22
N ARG A 75 -11.69 -3.04 -27.62
CA ARG A 75 -12.56 -3.36 -26.47
C ARG A 75 -13.65 -4.38 -26.78
N LYS A 76 -13.96 -4.59 -28.07
CA LYS A 76 -14.84 -5.66 -28.54
C LYS A 76 -14.26 -7.05 -28.25
N THR A 77 -12.94 -7.18 -28.14
CA THR A 77 -12.24 -8.43 -27.86
C THR A 77 -11.89 -8.58 -26.39
N ILE A 78 -11.54 -7.48 -25.70
CA ILE A 78 -11.17 -7.51 -24.28
C ILE A 78 -11.88 -6.39 -23.50
N SER A 79 -12.72 -6.79 -22.55
CA SER A 79 -13.38 -5.88 -21.61
C SER A 79 -12.45 -5.46 -20.46
N PHE A 80 -12.86 -4.47 -19.65
CA PHE A 80 -12.14 -4.12 -18.42
C PHE A 80 -11.96 -5.30 -17.46
N MET A 81 -12.89 -6.26 -17.48
CA MET A 81 -12.78 -7.51 -16.74
C MET A 81 -11.59 -8.35 -17.21
N GLY A 82 -11.40 -8.49 -18.52
CA GLY A 82 -10.24 -9.21 -19.07
C GLY A 82 -8.91 -8.51 -18.77
N ILE A 83 -8.86 -7.18 -18.91
CA ILE A 83 -7.67 -6.38 -18.59
C ILE A 83 -7.31 -6.48 -17.10
N SER A 84 -8.32 -6.38 -16.22
CA SER A 84 -8.16 -6.54 -14.77
C SER A 84 -7.64 -7.93 -14.40
N LEU A 85 -8.21 -8.97 -15.00
CA LEU A 85 -7.84 -10.36 -14.75
C LEU A 85 -6.40 -10.65 -15.18
N ALA A 86 -6.01 -10.23 -16.39
CA ALA A 86 -4.64 -10.37 -16.89
C ALA A 86 -3.63 -9.62 -16.00
N GLY A 87 -3.97 -8.39 -15.60
CA GLY A 87 -3.14 -7.61 -14.70
C GLY A 87 -3.00 -8.25 -13.31
N ALA A 88 -4.06 -8.84 -12.76
CA ALA A 88 -4.02 -9.53 -11.47
C ALA A 88 -3.19 -10.82 -11.53
N PHE A 89 -3.30 -11.56 -12.63
CA PHE A 89 -2.50 -12.76 -12.86
C PHE A 89 -1.00 -12.42 -12.87
N VAL A 90 -0.60 -11.38 -13.62
CA VAL A 90 0.81 -10.96 -13.70
C VAL A 90 1.32 -10.37 -12.39
N SER A 91 0.52 -9.55 -11.68
CA SER A 91 0.94 -9.05 -10.37
C SER A 91 1.16 -10.17 -9.37
N ASN A 92 0.22 -11.12 -9.30
CA ASN A 92 0.29 -12.21 -8.33
C ASN A 92 1.45 -13.15 -8.65
N SER A 93 1.72 -13.41 -9.93
CA SER A 93 2.84 -14.24 -10.38
C SER A 93 4.19 -13.64 -10.01
N LEU A 94 4.40 -12.35 -10.27
CA LEU A 94 5.66 -11.68 -9.94
C LEU A 94 5.84 -11.41 -8.44
N GLN A 95 4.75 -11.11 -7.73
CA GLN A 95 4.78 -11.01 -6.26
C GLN A 95 5.09 -12.37 -5.64
N PHE A 96 4.54 -13.46 -6.18
CA PHE A 96 4.88 -14.81 -5.74
C PHE A 96 6.36 -15.14 -6.00
N LEU A 97 6.87 -14.85 -7.20
CA LEU A 97 8.28 -15.07 -7.52
C LEU A 97 9.19 -14.33 -6.52
N LEU A 98 8.86 -13.09 -6.21
CA LEU A 98 9.58 -12.31 -5.20
C LEU A 98 9.44 -12.89 -3.79
N ALA A 99 8.26 -13.41 -3.42
CA ALA A 99 8.03 -14.07 -2.15
C ALA A 99 8.91 -15.32 -1.99
N VAL A 100 9.02 -16.13 -3.03
CA VAL A 100 9.92 -17.29 -3.06
C VAL A 100 11.38 -16.85 -2.91
N LEU A 101 11.82 -15.86 -3.69
CA LEU A 101 13.23 -15.46 -3.72
C LEU A 101 13.68 -14.73 -2.45
N LEU A 102 12.86 -13.85 -1.87
CA LEU A 102 13.28 -12.97 -0.78
C LEU A 102 12.79 -13.40 0.61
N MET A 103 11.60 -14.00 0.73
CA MET A 103 10.94 -14.14 2.04
C MET A 103 10.71 -15.56 2.49
N PHE A 104 10.14 -16.43 1.64
CA PHE A 104 9.58 -17.71 2.07
C PHE A 104 10.28 -18.92 1.44
N GLY A 105 11.15 -18.75 0.44
CA GLY A 105 11.79 -19.89 -0.23
C GLY A 105 10.76 -20.83 -0.87
N LYS A 106 11.08 -22.13 -0.93
CA LYS A 106 10.18 -23.18 -1.45
C LYS A 106 8.84 -23.27 -0.70
N SER A 107 8.75 -22.71 0.51
CA SER A 107 7.57 -22.71 1.36
C SER A 107 6.45 -21.82 0.85
N ALA A 108 6.75 -20.87 -0.03
CA ALA A 108 5.75 -19.97 -0.59
C ALA A 108 4.71 -20.71 -1.46
N VAL A 109 5.02 -21.93 -1.92
CA VAL A 109 4.18 -22.70 -2.86
C VAL A 109 2.81 -23.01 -2.25
N TYR A 110 2.73 -23.27 -0.95
CA TYR A 110 1.47 -23.54 -0.24
C TYR A 110 0.57 -22.30 -0.14
N ILE A 111 1.13 -21.10 -0.32
CA ILE A 111 0.40 -19.82 -0.25
C ILE A 111 -0.23 -19.48 -1.61
N ILE A 112 0.18 -20.14 -2.70
CA ILE A 112 -0.27 -19.84 -4.06
C ILE A 112 -1.79 -19.99 -4.22
N PRO A 113 -2.41 -21.15 -3.91
CA PRO A 113 -3.81 -21.36 -4.25
C PRO A 113 -4.80 -20.36 -3.61
N PRO A 114 -4.69 -20.03 -2.30
CA PRO A 114 -5.60 -19.07 -1.69
C PRO A 114 -5.37 -17.64 -2.19
N VAL A 115 -4.11 -17.22 -2.39
CA VAL A 115 -3.81 -15.85 -2.85
C VAL A 115 -4.24 -15.64 -4.30
N PHE A 116 -4.01 -16.62 -5.17
CA PHE A 116 -4.47 -16.54 -6.56
C PHE A 116 -5.99 -16.54 -6.66
N SER A 117 -6.68 -17.43 -5.95
CA SER A 117 -8.15 -17.49 -5.95
C SER A 117 -8.77 -16.17 -5.49
N LEU A 118 -8.31 -15.62 -4.36
CA LEU A 118 -8.79 -14.32 -3.86
C LEU A 118 -8.44 -13.17 -4.81
N GLY A 119 -7.26 -13.22 -5.43
CA GLY A 119 -6.82 -12.24 -6.42
C GLY A 119 -7.71 -12.22 -7.66
N THR A 120 -8.05 -13.38 -8.20
CA THR A 120 -8.96 -13.56 -9.33
C THR A 120 -10.35 -13.03 -9.00
N LEU A 121 -10.93 -13.41 -7.86
CA LEU A 121 -12.24 -12.92 -7.42
C LEU A 121 -12.27 -11.39 -7.31
N THR A 122 -11.23 -10.83 -6.73
CA THR A 122 -11.08 -9.37 -6.60
C THR A 122 -10.95 -8.70 -7.97
N ALA A 123 -10.19 -9.29 -8.89
CA ALA A 123 -9.98 -8.75 -10.23
C ALA A 123 -11.25 -8.75 -11.08
N LEU A 124 -12.06 -9.80 -10.99
CA LEU A 124 -13.37 -9.88 -11.64
C LEU A 124 -14.30 -8.78 -11.15
N PHE A 125 -14.42 -8.64 -9.82
CA PHE A 125 -15.25 -7.58 -9.22
C PHE A 125 -14.80 -6.18 -9.65
N LEU A 126 -13.50 -5.90 -9.61
CA LEU A 126 -12.96 -4.59 -10.01
C LEU A 126 -13.17 -4.30 -11.50
N GLY A 127 -12.99 -5.30 -12.36
CA GLY A 127 -13.18 -5.14 -13.78
C GLY A 127 -14.65 -4.95 -14.16
N TRP A 128 -15.56 -5.66 -13.48
CA TRP A 128 -16.99 -5.42 -13.59
C TRP A 128 -17.35 -4.00 -13.14
N PHE A 129 -16.89 -3.59 -11.95
CA PHE A 129 -17.15 -2.24 -11.45
C PHE A 129 -16.59 -1.15 -12.37
N ALA A 130 -15.37 -1.33 -12.90
CA ALA A 130 -14.78 -0.37 -13.84
C ALA A 130 -15.59 -0.25 -15.14
N SER A 131 -16.14 -1.37 -15.63
CA SER A 131 -17.03 -1.37 -16.79
C SER A 131 -18.33 -0.62 -16.51
N GLU A 132 -18.95 -0.89 -15.36
CA GLU A 132 -20.19 -0.20 -14.98
C GLU A 132 -19.95 1.29 -14.73
N PHE A 133 -18.82 1.63 -14.12
CA PHE A 133 -18.42 3.02 -13.88
C PHE A 133 -18.17 3.77 -15.19
N GLU A 134 -17.52 3.17 -16.20
CA GLU A 134 -17.36 3.80 -17.52
C GLU A 134 -18.71 4.15 -18.17
N ILE A 135 -19.71 3.27 -18.04
CA ILE A 135 -21.02 3.44 -18.65
C ILE A 135 -21.85 4.49 -17.90
N GLN A 136 -21.86 4.45 -16.57
CA GLN A 136 -22.75 5.28 -15.75
C GLN A 136 -22.15 6.63 -15.31
N SER A 137 -20.82 6.76 -15.19
CA SER A 137 -20.17 7.96 -14.66
C SER A 137 -20.13 9.09 -15.68
N VAL A 138 -20.84 10.19 -15.38
CA VAL A 138 -20.79 11.40 -16.19
C VAL A 138 -19.43 12.08 -16.05
N TRP A 139 -18.82 12.04 -14.86
CA TRP A 139 -17.46 12.55 -14.64
C TRP A 139 -16.45 11.85 -15.56
N TYR A 140 -16.45 10.52 -15.58
CA TYR A 140 -15.50 9.75 -16.38
C TYR A 140 -15.63 10.06 -17.87
N GLN A 141 -16.87 10.15 -18.37
CA GLN A 141 -17.13 10.52 -19.76
C GLN A 141 -16.68 11.95 -20.09
N ARG A 142 -16.88 12.91 -19.17
CA ARG A 142 -16.41 14.30 -19.36
C ARG A 142 -14.89 14.41 -19.39
N VAL A 143 -14.19 13.70 -18.49
CA VAL A 143 -12.72 13.67 -18.48
C VAL A 143 -12.18 13.00 -19.75
N LYS A 144 -12.77 11.87 -20.16
CA LYS A 144 -12.39 11.15 -21.38
C LYS A 144 -12.61 11.98 -22.66
N ALA A 145 -13.62 12.85 -22.66
CA ALA A 145 -13.90 13.78 -23.75
C ALA A 145 -13.09 15.09 -23.70
N GLU A 146 -12.12 15.21 -22.77
CA GLU A 146 -11.34 16.43 -22.52
C GLU A 146 -12.21 17.67 -22.20
N ARG A 147 -13.43 17.46 -21.69
CA ARG A 147 -14.40 18.52 -21.33
C ARG A 147 -14.44 18.81 -19.83
N PHE A 148 -13.41 18.39 -19.09
CA PHE A 148 -13.33 18.57 -17.65
C PHE A 148 -12.06 19.31 -17.27
N ASP A 149 -12.19 20.60 -17.02
CA ASP A 149 -11.09 21.42 -16.50
C ASP A 149 -11.03 21.26 -14.98
N PHE A 150 -9.98 20.58 -14.51
CA PHE A 150 -9.64 20.56 -13.09
C PHE A 150 -8.88 21.84 -12.76
N VAL A 151 -9.57 22.82 -12.18
CA VAL A 151 -8.94 24.03 -11.64
C VAL A 151 -8.79 23.81 -10.13
N PRO A 152 -7.60 23.46 -9.62
CA PRO A 152 -7.41 23.36 -8.19
C PRO A 152 -7.61 24.76 -7.57
N ASP A 153 -8.68 24.92 -6.78
CA ASP A 153 -8.82 26.10 -5.93
C ASP A 153 -7.77 26.03 -4.82
N ASN A 154 -6.59 26.57 -5.14
CA ASN A 154 -5.44 26.65 -4.24
C ASN A 154 -5.66 27.65 -3.08
N SER A 155 -6.80 28.35 -3.02
CA SER A 155 -6.98 29.49 -2.11
C SER A 155 -7.44 29.10 -0.70
N GLN A 156 -8.19 28.01 -0.53
CA GLN A 156 -8.79 27.66 0.78
C GLN A 156 -8.04 26.57 1.56
N ALA A 157 -7.53 25.52 0.90
CA ALA A 157 -6.80 24.44 1.57
C ALA A 157 -5.43 24.90 2.13
N VAL A 158 -4.78 25.83 1.43
CA VAL A 158 -3.50 26.42 1.88
C VAL A 158 -3.70 27.28 3.13
N ARG A 159 -4.85 27.93 3.32
CA ARG A 159 -5.11 28.75 4.52
C ARG A 159 -5.33 27.90 5.77
N HIS A 160 -6.05 26.78 5.67
CA HIS A 160 -6.27 25.91 6.83
C HIS A 160 -5.04 25.10 7.26
N TYR A 161 -4.08 24.81 6.36
CA TYR A 161 -2.84 24.14 6.74
C TYR A 161 -1.73 25.09 7.21
N LYS A 162 -1.80 26.37 6.81
CA LYS A 162 -0.76 27.38 7.06
C LYS A 162 -1.10 28.31 8.24
N SER A 163 -2.27 28.14 8.87
CA SER A 163 -2.73 28.96 10.00
C SER A 163 -2.14 28.56 11.37
N GLU A 164 -1.48 27.41 11.50
CA GLU A 164 -0.66 27.11 12.68
C GLU A 164 0.79 27.54 12.40
N ASN A 165 1.00 28.85 12.32
CA ASN A 165 2.34 29.42 12.29
C ASN A 165 2.96 29.35 13.69
N GLU A 166 3.60 28.22 13.96
CA GLU A 166 4.61 28.07 15.00
C GLU A 166 5.81 29.01 14.73
N SER A 167 6.27 29.70 15.78
CA SER A 167 7.39 30.66 15.74
C SER A 167 8.67 30.11 15.09
N GLU A 168 9.54 30.97 14.54
CA GLU A 168 10.80 30.56 13.90
C GLU A 168 11.72 29.70 14.79
N LYS A 169 11.68 29.90 16.12
CA LYS A 169 12.38 29.03 17.09
C LYS A 169 11.76 27.63 17.16
N THR A 170 10.45 27.52 17.08
CA THR A 170 9.71 26.25 17.03
C THR A 170 9.96 25.51 15.71
N LYS A 171 10.12 26.24 14.60
CA LYS A 171 10.43 25.70 13.26
C LYS A 171 11.84 25.08 13.17
N SER A 172 12.83 25.70 13.81
CA SER A 172 14.19 25.14 13.92
C SER A 172 14.23 23.87 14.79
N ARG A 173 13.50 23.88 15.91
CA ARG A 173 13.37 22.74 16.83
C ARG A 173 12.66 21.55 16.15
N THR A 174 11.57 21.80 15.44
CA THR A 174 10.84 20.78 14.66
C THR A 174 11.65 20.22 13.49
N LEU A 175 12.50 21.00 12.83
CA LEU A 175 13.43 20.48 11.81
C LEU A 175 14.49 19.57 12.43
N ARG A 176 15.13 19.98 13.53
CA ARG A 176 16.10 19.14 14.25
C ARG A 176 15.47 17.84 14.73
N ASP A 177 14.28 17.89 15.32
CA ASP A 177 13.53 16.71 15.76
C ASP A 177 13.20 15.78 14.58
N ARG A 178 12.91 16.34 13.40
CA ARG A 178 12.67 15.56 12.19
C ARG A 178 13.93 14.85 11.69
N TYR A 179 15.07 15.54 11.64
CA TYR A 179 16.34 14.91 11.25
C TYR A 179 16.79 13.86 12.26
N LEU A 180 16.62 14.11 13.55
CA LEU A 180 16.92 13.14 14.61
C LEU A 180 16.03 11.90 14.50
N ARG A 181 14.72 12.07 14.25
CA ARG A 181 13.79 10.95 14.03
C ARG A 181 14.15 10.11 12.80
N ILE A 182 14.44 10.76 11.67
CA ILE A 182 14.82 10.05 10.45
C ILE A 182 16.17 9.36 10.65
N GLY A 183 17.15 10.04 11.26
CA GLY A 183 18.48 9.50 11.52
C GLY A 183 18.46 8.30 12.47
N SER A 184 17.79 8.41 13.62
CA SER A 184 17.66 7.30 14.57
C SER A 184 16.81 6.16 14.01
N GLY A 185 15.79 6.46 13.21
CA GLY A 185 15.00 5.46 12.49
C GLY A 185 15.85 4.66 11.48
N ILE A 186 16.69 5.34 10.69
CA ILE A 186 17.64 4.68 9.79
C ILE A 186 18.63 3.82 10.58
N SER A 187 19.15 4.32 11.71
CA SER A 187 20.07 3.55 12.56
C SER A 187 19.41 2.27 13.10
N LEU A 188 18.19 2.35 13.62
CA LEU A 188 17.42 1.19 14.08
C LEU A 188 17.14 0.21 12.94
N PHE A 189 16.83 0.73 11.75
CA PHE A 189 16.59 -0.07 10.56
C PHE A 189 17.85 -0.85 10.12
N LEU A 190 19.01 -0.20 10.13
CA LEU A 190 20.30 -0.84 9.82
C LEU A 190 20.65 -1.90 10.85
N ILE A 191 20.48 -1.63 12.14
CA ILE A 191 20.72 -2.63 13.21
C ILE A 191 19.81 -3.85 12.99
N LEU A 192 18.53 -3.63 12.68
CA LEU A 192 17.57 -4.70 12.43
C LEU A 192 17.96 -5.61 11.26
N LEU A 193 18.51 -5.04 10.19
CA LEU A 193 18.85 -5.77 8.96
C LEU A 193 20.22 -6.45 9.02
N PHE A 194 21.23 -5.78 9.58
CA PHE A 194 22.62 -6.25 9.53
C PHE A 194 23.05 -7.07 10.76
N VAL A 195 22.26 -7.07 11.84
CA VAL A 195 22.51 -7.90 13.02
C VAL A 195 21.49 -9.04 13.08
N PRO A 196 21.78 -10.21 12.48
CA PRO A 196 20.89 -11.38 12.46
C PRO A 196 20.91 -12.11 13.82
N PHE A 197 20.61 -11.40 14.90
CA PHE A 197 20.56 -11.93 16.25
C PHE A 197 19.18 -11.67 16.87
N LEU A 198 18.41 -12.74 17.09
CA LEU A 198 17.00 -12.69 17.48
C LEU A 198 16.73 -11.78 18.70
N PRO A 199 17.52 -11.82 19.80
CA PRO A 199 17.32 -10.92 20.94
C PRO A 199 17.49 -9.44 20.58
N VAL A 200 18.48 -9.10 19.74
CA VAL A 200 18.71 -7.72 19.31
C VAL A 200 17.56 -7.24 18.42
N GLN A 201 17.10 -8.07 17.49
CA GLN A 201 15.96 -7.74 16.63
C GLN A 201 14.67 -7.54 17.45
N ALA A 202 14.44 -8.37 18.47
CA ALA A 202 13.32 -8.24 19.38
C ALA A 202 13.38 -6.93 20.19
N LEU A 203 14.58 -6.56 20.67
CA LEU A 203 14.80 -5.30 21.39
C LEU A 203 14.55 -4.10 20.47
N VAL A 204 15.05 -4.12 19.24
CA VAL A 204 14.80 -3.08 18.23
C VAL A 204 13.31 -2.93 17.93
N LEU A 205 12.58 -4.04 17.76
CA LEU A 205 11.12 -4.01 17.61
C LEU A 205 10.44 -3.39 18.86
N GLY A 206 10.84 -3.80 20.06
CA GLY A 206 10.35 -3.23 21.31
C GLY A 206 10.57 -1.72 21.37
N ALA A 207 11.77 -1.25 21.05
CA ALA A 207 12.11 0.16 20.96
C ALA A 207 11.24 0.89 19.93
N ALA A 208 11.04 0.32 18.73
CA ALA A 208 10.18 0.90 17.71
C ALA A 208 8.71 1.02 18.14
N LEU A 209 8.19 0.03 18.87
CA LEU A 209 6.83 0.06 19.44
C LEU A 209 6.70 1.11 20.54
N ILE A 210 7.69 1.21 21.43
CA ILE A 210 7.73 2.24 22.49
C ILE A 210 7.79 3.64 21.86
N LEU A 211 8.63 3.85 20.84
CA LEU A 211 8.71 5.12 20.11
C LEU A 211 7.37 5.47 19.43
N CYS A 212 6.71 4.50 18.79
CA CYS A 212 5.37 4.69 18.23
C CYS A 212 4.34 5.05 19.30
N ALA A 213 4.37 4.37 20.45
CA ALA A 213 3.45 4.61 21.57
C ALA A 213 3.69 5.98 22.23
N ALA A 214 4.95 6.37 22.43
CA ALA A 214 5.36 7.67 22.93
C ALA A 214 4.87 8.81 22.01
N ASP A 215 4.90 8.57 20.69
CA ASP A 215 4.31 9.47 19.69
C ASP A 215 2.77 9.31 19.55
N ARG A 216 2.08 8.63 20.48
CA ARG A 216 0.62 8.41 20.48
C ARG A 216 0.08 7.83 19.17
N GLN A 217 0.87 7.05 18.44
CA GLN A 217 0.39 6.39 17.24
C GLN A 217 -0.58 5.27 17.61
N LYS A 218 -1.69 5.14 16.88
CA LYS A 218 -2.62 4.02 17.06
C LYS A 218 -1.90 2.70 16.73
N LEU A 219 -1.64 1.90 17.76
CA LEU A 219 -1.10 0.54 17.66
C LEU A 219 -2.27 -0.44 17.61
N ASN A 220 -2.48 -1.07 16.47
CA ASN A 220 -3.48 -2.13 16.35
C ASN A 220 -2.84 -3.45 16.83
N PHE A 221 -2.88 -3.70 18.13
CA PHE A 221 -2.32 -4.93 18.72
C PHE A 221 -2.87 -6.21 18.08
N LEU A 222 -4.16 -6.21 17.72
CA LEU A 222 -4.77 -7.32 16.97
C LEU A 222 -4.04 -7.60 15.66
N ASN A 223 -3.70 -6.56 14.88
CA ASN A 223 -2.95 -6.72 13.64
C ASN A 223 -1.53 -7.22 13.91
N LEU A 224 -0.91 -6.80 15.02
CA LEU A 224 0.44 -7.23 15.38
C LEU A 224 0.46 -8.73 15.70
N ILE A 225 -0.44 -9.19 16.56
CA ILE A 225 -0.59 -10.61 16.91
C ILE A 225 -0.93 -11.42 15.67
N PHE A 226 -1.90 -10.97 14.88
CA PHE A 226 -2.29 -11.66 13.65
C PHE A 226 -1.12 -11.78 12.66
N MET A 227 -0.35 -10.70 12.45
CA MET A 227 0.81 -10.75 11.56
C MET A 227 1.89 -11.69 12.08
N PHE A 228 2.21 -11.63 13.39
CA PHE A 228 3.20 -12.50 14.00
C PHE A 228 2.80 -13.97 13.87
N THR A 229 1.56 -14.32 14.22
CA THR A 229 1.03 -15.68 14.12
C THR A 229 1.02 -16.14 12.66
N ALA A 230 0.50 -15.34 11.73
CA ALA A 230 0.45 -15.71 10.31
C ALA A 230 1.84 -15.99 9.74
N ILE A 231 2.80 -15.09 9.97
CA ILE A 231 4.18 -15.25 9.46
C ILE A 231 4.85 -16.47 10.07
N THR A 232 4.66 -16.70 11.37
CA THR A 232 5.21 -17.86 12.06
C THR A 232 4.62 -19.14 11.47
N VAL A 233 3.29 -19.26 11.41
CA VAL A 233 2.58 -20.43 10.88
C VAL A 233 3.00 -20.73 9.43
N PHE A 234 3.10 -19.73 8.57
CA PHE A 234 3.55 -19.94 7.18
C PHE A 234 5.00 -20.45 7.08
N ASN A 235 5.85 -20.10 8.04
CA ASN A 235 7.22 -20.61 8.09
C ASN A 235 7.35 -21.97 8.80
N LEU A 236 6.26 -22.55 9.34
CA LEU A 236 6.26 -23.91 9.90
C LEU A 236 6.12 -25.00 8.83
N PHE A 237 5.49 -24.69 7.69
CA PHE A 237 5.31 -25.62 6.58
C PHE A 237 6.59 -26.25 5.99
N PRO A 238 7.74 -25.55 5.90
CA PRO A 238 9.01 -26.19 5.55
C PRO A 238 9.67 -26.83 6.78
N PRO A 239 9.63 -28.17 6.93
CA PRO A 239 10.37 -28.82 8.00
C PRO A 239 11.87 -28.60 7.77
N MET A 240 12.55 -28.06 8.78
CA MET A 240 13.98 -27.85 8.79
C MET A 240 14.57 -28.15 10.16
N GLY A 241 15.52 -29.09 10.20
CA GLY A 241 16.17 -29.50 11.43
C GLY A 241 15.31 -30.45 12.27
N LYS A 242 15.50 -30.43 13.59
CA LYS A 242 14.88 -31.39 14.51
C LYS A 242 13.38 -31.19 14.61
N ILE A 243 12.62 -32.28 14.45
CA ILE A 243 11.17 -32.34 14.65
C ILE A 243 10.91 -32.25 16.16
N ILE A 244 10.11 -31.26 16.58
CA ILE A 244 9.65 -31.12 17.97
C ILE A 244 8.30 -31.80 18.13
N PHE A 245 7.42 -31.63 17.14
CA PHE A 245 6.04 -32.07 17.21
C PHE A 245 5.53 -32.33 15.80
N SER A 246 4.66 -33.33 15.63
CA SER A 246 4.01 -33.60 14.35
C SER A 246 2.50 -33.53 14.55
N ILE A 247 1.82 -32.74 13.72
CA ILE A 247 0.35 -32.64 13.69
C ILE A 247 -0.09 -33.14 12.32
N GLY A 248 -0.59 -34.39 12.28
CA GLY A 248 -1.03 -35.02 11.04
C GLY A 248 0.12 -35.18 10.06
N SER A 249 0.10 -34.45 8.95
CA SER A 249 1.15 -34.45 7.90
C SER A 249 2.13 -33.27 7.99
N ILE A 250 2.02 -32.43 9.02
CA ILE A 250 2.87 -31.24 9.20
C ILE A 250 3.86 -31.48 10.34
N ASP A 251 5.14 -31.56 9.99
CA ASP A 251 6.24 -31.66 10.94
C ASP A 251 6.69 -30.28 11.41
N ILE A 252 6.40 -29.96 12.66
CA ILE A 252 6.84 -28.74 13.32
C ILE A 252 8.26 -28.95 13.82
N THR A 253 9.19 -28.25 13.17
CA THR A 253 10.62 -28.32 13.50
C THR A 253 11.09 -27.08 14.26
N HIS A 254 12.10 -27.27 15.12
CA HIS A 254 12.66 -26.18 15.94
C HIS A 254 13.17 -25.01 15.10
N GLN A 255 13.90 -25.32 14.02
CA GLN A 255 14.49 -24.26 13.19
C GLN A 255 13.44 -23.55 12.34
N ALA A 256 12.36 -24.23 11.93
CA ALA A 256 11.25 -23.59 11.24
C ALA A 256 10.55 -22.55 12.13
N LEU A 257 10.33 -22.89 13.40
CA LEU A 257 9.71 -21.98 14.38
C LEU A 257 10.60 -20.76 14.66
N LEU A 258 11.91 -20.97 14.91
CA LEU A 258 12.85 -19.87 15.12
C LEU A 258 12.94 -18.93 13.90
N ARG A 259 12.99 -19.47 12.68
CA ARG A 259 12.97 -18.67 11.45
C ARG A 259 11.66 -17.91 11.28
N GLY A 260 10.53 -18.52 11.67
CA GLY A 260 9.23 -17.88 11.68
C GLY A 260 9.22 -16.65 12.58
N PHE A 261 9.72 -16.79 13.81
CA PHE A 261 9.87 -15.69 14.75
C PHE A 261 10.82 -14.60 14.25
N GLU A 262 11.98 -14.99 13.74
CA GLU A 262 12.97 -14.06 13.18
C GLU A 262 12.33 -13.21 12.07
N LYS A 263 11.72 -13.85 11.07
CA LYS A 263 11.07 -13.13 9.95
C LYS A 263 9.90 -12.27 10.42
N ALA A 264 9.13 -12.73 11.40
CA ALA A 264 8.02 -11.97 11.94
C ALA A 264 8.52 -10.70 12.67
N ILE A 265 9.53 -10.83 13.52
CA ILE A 265 10.14 -9.72 14.26
C ILE A 265 10.78 -8.72 13.29
N VAL A 266 11.57 -9.18 12.32
CA VAL A 266 12.19 -8.32 11.32
C VAL A 266 11.13 -7.55 10.52
N LEU A 267 10.12 -8.24 9.99
CA LEU A 267 9.09 -7.56 9.20
C LEU A 267 8.30 -6.54 10.03
N MET A 268 7.90 -6.89 11.25
CA MET A 268 7.21 -5.96 12.15
C MET A 268 8.12 -4.79 12.52
N GLY A 269 9.40 -5.04 12.81
CA GLY A 269 10.39 -4.01 13.11
C GLY A 269 10.48 -3.00 11.96
N MET A 270 10.61 -3.47 10.72
CA MET A 270 10.61 -2.62 9.53
C MET A 270 9.34 -1.76 9.44
N ILE A 271 8.16 -2.36 9.64
CA ILE A 271 6.87 -1.66 9.56
C ILE A 271 6.78 -0.56 10.62
N TYR A 272 7.12 -0.84 11.88
CA TYR A 272 6.96 0.11 12.98
C TYR A 272 8.05 1.18 12.99
N ILE A 273 9.30 0.85 12.64
CA ILE A 273 10.35 1.85 12.41
C ILE A 273 9.93 2.80 11.29
N SER A 274 9.45 2.24 10.17
CA SER A 274 8.95 3.03 9.04
C SER A 274 7.77 3.92 9.46
N LYS A 275 6.77 3.37 10.15
CA LYS A 275 5.60 4.13 10.60
C LYS A 275 5.98 5.27 11.56
N TRP A 276 6.98 5.06 12.40
CA TRP A 276 7.51 6.09 13.28
C TRP A 276 8.22 7.21 12.48
N MET A 277 9.12 6.85 11.56
CA MET A 277 9.83 7.79 10.69
C MET A 277 8.90 8.67 9.87
N LEU A 278 7.81 8.08 9.34
CA LEU A 278 6.88 8.75 8.43
C LEU A 278 5.88 9.69 9.11
N LYS A 279 5.81 9.70 10.45
CA LYS A 279 5.00 10.68 11.18
C LYS A 279 5.55 12.10 11.00
N ALA A 280 6.83 12.25 10.73
CA ALA A 280 7.41 13.55 10.41
C ALA A 280 6.91 14.00 9.02
N LYS A 281 6.07 15.04 8.96
CA LYS A 281 5.55 15.66 7.73
C LYS A 281 6.65 15.73 6.67
N MET A 282 6.56 14.93 5.61
CA MET A 282 7.55 14.96 4.54
C MET A 282 7.34 16.18 3.65
N ASN A 283 8.07 17.28 3.90
CA ASN A 283 8.10 18.40 2.94
C ASN A 283 8.85 17.98 1.68
N PHE A 284 8.14 17.76 0.58
CA PHE A 284 8.74 17.45 -0.70
C PHE A 284 9.00 18.75 -1.48
N LYS A 285 10.23 19.27 -1.44
CA LYS A 285 10.61 20.55 -2.08
C LYS A 285 10.89 20.45 -3.60
N SER A 286 10.82 19.25 -4.17
CA SER A 286 11.09 18.97 -5.60
C SER A 286 9.84 19.17 -6.48
N ARG A 287 9.98 19.36 -7.80
CA ARG A 287 8.87 19.39 -8.78
C ARG A 287 7.95 18.18 -8.66
N ILE A 288 8.53 16.98 -8.56
CA ILE A 288 7.78 15.72 -8.34
C ILE A 288 7.08 15.75 -6.97
N GLY A 289 7.76 16.35 -5.99
CA GLY A 289 7.23 16.58 -4.66
C GLY A 289 5.96 17.42 -4.64
N LYS A 290 5.92 18.47 -5.45
CA LYS A 290 4.74 19.34 -5.60
C LYS A 290 3.54 18.56 -6.16
N SER A 291 3.74 17.77 -7.22
CA SER A 291 2.67 16.93 -7.78
C SER A 291 2.17 15.87 -6.80
N ILE A 292 3.07 15.27 -6.01
CA ILE A 292 2.69 14.34 -4.94
C ILE A 292 1.87 15.06 -3.86
N GLN A 293 2.28 16.27 -3.47
CA GLN A 293 1.58 17.06 -2.47
C GLN A 293 0.18 17.47 -2.93
N GLU A 294 0.04 17.93 -4.18
CA GLU A 294 -1.27 18.23 -4.78
C GLU A 294 -2.18 17.00 -4.82
N ALA A 295 -1.64 15.81 -5.15
CA ALA A 295 -2.40 14.57 -5.10
C ALA A 295 -2.86 14.21 -3.68
N PHE A 296 -2.02 14.44 -2.66
CA PHE A 296 -2.41 14.26 -1.26
C PHE A 296 -3.48 15.27 -0.83
N ASP A 297 -3.40 16.52 -1.27
CA ASP A 297 -4.40 17.55 -0.94
C ASP A 297 -5.78 17.16 -1.48
N VAL A 298 -5.86 16.70 -2.74
CA VAL A 298 -7.10 16.16 -3.32
C VAL A 298 -7.58 14.93 -2.55
N PHE A 299 -6.67 14.03 -2.19
CA PHE A 299 -7.02 12.85 -1.39
C PHE A 299 -7.60 13.20 -0.01
N TYR A 300 -7.03 14.20 0.67
CA TYR A 300 -7.55 14.66 1.96
C TYR A 300 -8.92 15.34 1.82
N LYS A 301 -9.14 16.11 0.75
CA LYS A 301 -10.48 16.65 0.41
C LYS A 301 -11.49 15.52 0.17
N LEU A 302 -11.13 14.49 -0.59
CA LEU A 302 -12.03 13.35 -0.82
C LEU A 302 -12.34 12.57 0.48
N LEU A 303 -11.38 12.50 1.40
CA LEU A 303 -11.57 11.86 2.70
C LEU A 303 -12.55 12.61 3.61
N SER A 304 -12.61 13.94 3.55
CA SER A 304 -13.56 14.72 4.37
C SER A 304 -15.01 14.47 3.95
N VAL A 305 -15.24 14.24 2.66
CA VAL A 305 -16.56 14.04 2.05
C VAL A 305 -16.98 12.56 2.01
N LYS A 306 -16.17 11.64 2.57
CA LYS A 306 -16.45 10.19 2.58
C LYS A 306 -17.85 9.83 3.09
N HIS A 307 -18.39 10.60 4.03
CA HIS A 307 -19.69 10.36 4.65
C HIS A 307 -20.86 10.52 3.67
N GLU A 308 -20.66 11.21 2.54
CA GLU A 308 -21.68 11.36 1.50
C GLU A 308 -21.88 10.07 0.69
N ILE A 309 -20.88 9.17 0.61
CA ILE A 309 -20.92 7.97 -0.22
C ILE A 309 -21.91 6.93 0.35
N LYS A 310 -23.04 6.75 -0.33
CA LYS A 310 -24.10 5.81 0.06
C LYS A 310 -23.87 4.41 -0.54
N PRO A 311 -23.86 3.32 0.26
CA PRO A 311 -23.61 1.95 -0.23
C PRO A 311 -24.63 1.41 -1.25
N LYS A 312 -25.86 1.94 -1.25
CA LYS A 312 -26.92 1.54 -2.19
C LYS A 312 -26.83 2.25 -3.56
N MET A 313 -26.11 3.37 -3.64
CA MET A 313 -25.95 4.17 -4.86
C MET A 313 -24.48 4.58 -5.03
N ILE A 314 -23.57 3.60 -5.02
CA ILE A 314 -22.13 3.85 -4.98
C ILE A 314 -21.66 4.66 -6.19
N ILE A 315 -22.03 4.25 -7.41
CA ILE A 315 -21.55 4.91 -8.64
C ILE A 315 -22.08 6.36 -8.75
N PRO A 316 -23.40 6.63 -8.65
CA PRO A 316 -23.92 8.00 -8.74
C PRO A 316 -23.36 8.94 -7.66
N THR A 317 -23.14 8.42 -6.44
CA THR A 317 -22.64 9.25 -5.34
C THR A 317 -21.15 9.54 -5.46
N ILE A 318 -20.36 8.59 -5.96
CA ILE A 318 -18.95 8.83 -6.30
C ILE A 318 -18.87 9.85 -7.44
N ASP A 319 -19.71 9.71 -8.47
CA ASP A 319 -19.77 10.61 -9.61
C ASP A 319 -20.09 12.05 -9.20
N SER A 320 -21.08 12.23 -8.31
CA SER A 320 -21.44 13.56 -7.79
C SER A 320 -20.31 14.20 -6.98
N VAL A 321 -19.60 13.43 -6.14
CA VAL A 321 -18.44 13.93 -5.37
C VAL A 321 -17.28 14.31 -6.28
N LEU A 322 -17.03 13.54 -7.33
CA LEU A 322 -15.96 13.85 -8.30
C LEU A 322 -16.31 15.07 -9.16
N LEU A 323 -17.59 15.28 -9.51
CA LEU A 323 -18.05 16.47 -10.22
C LEU A 323 -18.03 17.74 -9.34
N SER A 324 -18.28 17.61 -8.04
CA SER A 324 -18.27 18.75 -7.11
C SER A 324 -16.88 19.10 -6.58
N ILE A 325 -15.83 18.36 -6.95
CA ILE A 325 -14.49 18.52 -6.38
C ILE A 325 -13.86 19.91 -6.59
N ASN A 326 -14.21 20.59 -7.68
CA ASN A 326 -13.78 21.98 -7.94
C ASN A 326 -14.55 23.02 -7.09
N ARG A 327 -15.69 22.63 -6.51
CA ARG A 327 -16.54 23.46 -5.65
C ARG A 327 -16.33 23.19 -4.15
N LEU A 328 -15.49 22.21 -3.80
CA LEU A 328 -15.18 21.73 -2.44
C LEU A 328 -13.82 22.21 -1.94
#